data_AF-Q9LAI1-F1
#
_entry.id   AF-Q9LAI1-F1
#
_cell.length_a   1.000
_cell.length_b   1.000
_cell.length_c   1.000
_cell.angle_alpha   90.00
_cell.angle_beta   90.00
_cell.angle_gamma   90.00
#
_symmetry.space_group_name_H-M   'P 1'
#
loop_
_entity.id
_entity.type
_entity.pdbx_description
1 polymer ?
#
loop_
_entity_poly.entity_id
_entity_poly.type
_entity_poly.pdbx_seq_one_letter_code
_entity_poly.pdbx_strand_id
1 'polypeptide(L)'
;MERQLKSIAYAFVANDIDVYIPDGESNCIVVTKLVCKDCGQYWHTSLSECYFCGTLNFYLYECNSCGKKYSLTSSSKSCDTDGCNGKLIKRCSNPECISRTNEEIQRATDEQGGVFDLNSSFNVSLNHCVTCGSKENYYKTYRIYSYRTEVEPNIEALREFANNNKLNSDEDVIIIKHLVDNVIHYGYIPYSKLDETTEITTTFSRFSDLVSELFPVNVPPNVTE
;
A
#
# COMPACT_ATOMS: atom_id res chain seq x y z
N MET A 1 -1.55 22.61 12.86
CA MET A 1 -1.54 21.20 13.32
C MET A 1 -0.63 21.10 14.54
N GLU A 2 -1.11 20.45 15.59
CA GLU A 2 -0.28 20.18 16.77
C GLU A 2 0.92 19.29 16.43
N ARG A 3 2.06 19.52 17.09
CA ARG A 3 3.29 18.73 16.90
C ARG A 3 3.05 17.23 17.09
N GLN A 4 2.15 16.87 17.99
CA GLN A 4 1.83 15.48 18.31
C GLN A 4 1.14 14.78 17.13
N LEU A 5 0.10 15.40 16.58
CA LEU A 5 -0.62 14.89 15.43
C LEU A 5 0.28 14.83 14.18
N LYS A 6 1.17 15.82 13.99
CA LYS A 6 2.16 15.81 12.91
C LYS A 6 3.07 14.59 12.96
N SER A 7 3.50 14.17 14.15
CA SER A 7 4.33 12.97 14.30
C SER A 7 3.57 11.67 13.98
N ILE A 8 2.27 11.61 14.31
CA ILE A 8 1.41 10.48 13.91
C ILE A 8 1.23 10.45 12.40
N ALA A 9 0.95 11.60 11.77
CA ALA A 9 0.81 11.72 10.33
C ALA A 9 2.04 11.18 9.59
N TYR A 10 3.25 11.61 9.96
CA TYR A 10 4.48 11.09 9.33
C TYR A 10 4.70 9.61 9.58
N ALA A 11 4.30 9.10 10.75
CA ALA A 11 4.45 7.68 11.04
C ALA A 11 3.52 6.83 10.15
N PHE A 12 2.31 7.30 9.85
CA PHE A 12 1.45 6.68 8.84
C PHE A 12 2.04 6.75 7.43
N VAL A 13 2.51 7.93 7.00
CA VAL A 13 3.16 8.09 5.67
C VAL A 13 4.36 7.16 5.52
N ALA A 14 5.17 6.99 6.57
CA ALA A 14 6.31 6.08 6.57
C ALA A 14 5.91 4.59 6.44
N ASN A 15 4.65 4.25 6.70
CA ASN A 15 4.07 2.93 6.51
C ASN A 15 3.20 2.87 5.23
N ASP A 16 3.42 3.77 4.27
CA ASP A 16 2.72 3.79 2.97
C ASP A 16 1.19 3.93 3.12
N ILE A 17 0.76 4.76 4.08
CA ILE A 17 -0.65 5.10 4.30
C ILE A 17 -0.87 6.55 3.86
N ASP A 18 -1.92 6.79 3.09
CA ASP A 18 -2.28 8.13 2.62
C ASP A 18 -2.84 8.94 3.78
N VAL A 19 -2.35 10.17 3.95
CA VAL A 19 -2.74 11.05 5.06
C VAL A 19 -3.26 12.39 4.54
N TYR A 20 -4.46 12.74 5.00
CA TYR A 20 -5.15 13.99 4.69
C TYR A 20 -5.41 14.79 5.96
N ILE A 21 -5.39 16.11 5.83
CA ILE A 21 -5.76 17.04 6.91
C ILE A 21 -7.09 17.66 6.51
N PRO A 22 -8.18 17.39 7.23
CA PRO A 22 -9.47 17.98 6.89
C PRO A 22 -9.45 19.50 7.03
N ASP A 23 -10.10 20.19 6.09
CA ASP A 23 -10.19 21.65 6.14
C ASP A 23 -10.95 22.09 7.39
N GLY A 24 -10.36 23.02 8.15
CA GLY A 24 -10.97 23.57 9.37
C GLY A 24 -10.86 22.69 10.62
N GLU A 25 -10.40 21.44 10.51
CA GLU A 25 -10.13 20.57 11.66
C GLU A 25 -8.61 20.50 11.91
N SER A 26 -8.17 20.87 13.12
CA SER A 26 -6.73 20.90 13.46
C SER A 26 -6.31 19.81 14.45
N ASN A 27 -7.28 19.05 14.95
CA ASN A 27 -7.18 18.04 16.00
C ASN A 27 -7.23 16.59 15.47
N CYS A 28 -7.48 16.40 14.16
CA CYS A 28 -7.52 15.08 13.54
C CYS A 28 -6.78 15.05 12.20
N ILE A 29 -6.47 13.83 11.76
CA ILE A 29 -6.07 13.53 10.38
C ILE A 29 -6.98 12.42 9.86
N VAL A 30 -7.15 12.35 8.54
CA VAL A 30 -7.79 11.21 7.89
C VAL A 30 -6.70 10.35 7.28
N VAL A 31 -6.71 9.07 7.60
CA VAL A 31 -5.78 8.09 7.05
C VAL A 31 -6.55 7.09 6.23
N THR A 32 -6.04 6.75 5.05
CA THR A 32 -6.73 5.83 4.14
C THR A 32 -5.77 4.95 3.38
N LYS A 33 -6.25 3.77 3.00
CA LYS A 33 -5.56 2.87 2.09
C LYS A 33 -6.57 2.13 1.25
N LEU A 34 -6.28 2.00 -0.05
CA LEU A 34 -7.08 1.20 -0.95
C LEU A 34 -6.84 -0.29 -0.67
N VAL A 35 -7.91 -1.02 -0.39
CA VAL A 35 -7.85 -2.46 -0.08
C VAL A 35 -8.85 -3.26 -0.91
N CYS A 36 -8.55 -4.54 -1.12
CA CYS A 36 -9.46 -5.50 -1.70
C CYS A 36 -10.63 -5.74 -0.74
N LYS A 37 -11.86 -5.68 -1.25
CA LYS A 37 -13.06 -5.92 -0.46
C LYS A 37 -13.14 -7.33 0.12
N ASP A 38 -12.72 -8.32 -0.66
CA ASP A 38 -12.90 -9.73 -0.29
C ASP A 38 -11.82 -10.27 0.66
N CYS A 39 -10.57 -9.82 0.53
CA CYS A 39 -9.45 -10.35 1.33
C CYS A 39 -8.73 -9.31 2.21
N GLY A 40 -9.11 -8.03 2.12
CA GLY A 40 -8.52 -6.93 2.90
C GLY A 40 -7.09 -6.54 2.48
N GLN A 41 -6.51 -7.20 1.47
CA GLN A 41 -5.16 -6.90 1.00
C GLN A 41 -5.04 -5.51 0.41
N TYR A 42 -3.86 -4.92 0.50
CA TYR A 42 -3.56 -3.67 -0.17
C TYR A 42 -3.74 -3.81 -1.68
N TRP A 43 -4.42 -2.82 -2.26
CA TRP A 43 -4.61 -2.74 -3.68
C TRP A 43 -3.45 -2.00 -4.32
N HIS A 44 -2.56 -2.74 -4.98
CA HIS A 44 -1.36 -2.18 -5.56
C HIS A 44 -1.64 -1.48 -6.91
N THR A 45 -2.13 -0.25 -6.87
CA THR A 45 -2.42 0.58 -8.07
C THR A 45 -1.17 0.91 -8.90
N SER A 46 0.02 0.86 -8.28
CA SER A 46 1.30 1.07 -8.93
C SER A 46 1.78 -0.12 -9.77
N LEU A 47 1.18 -1.31 -9.58
CA LEU A 47 1.46 -2.45 -10.43
C LEU A 47 0.75 -2.28 -11.77
N SER A 48 1.45 -2.66 -12.83
CA SER A 48 0.88 -2.71 -14.18
C SER A 48 0.72 -4.15 -14.65
N GLU A 49 -0.34 -4.39 -15.40
CA GLU A 49 -0.64 -5.64 -16.08
C GLU A 49 -0.54 -5.47 -17.59
N CYS A 50 -0.20 -6.54 -18.28
CA CYS A 50 -0.22 -6.59 -19.73
C CYS A 50 -1.66 -6.48 -20.21
N TYR A 51 -1.98 -5.46 -21.02
CA TYR A 51 -3.31 -5.23 -21.56
C TYR A 51 -3.91 -6.47 -22.25
N PHE A 52 -3.07 -7.29 -22.86
CA PHE A 52 -3.49 -8.44 -23.64
C PHE A 52 -3.81 -9.71 -22.83
N CYS A 53 -3.20 -9.90 -21.66
CA CYS A 53 -3.30 -11.16 -20.94
C CYS A 53 -3.35 -11.04 -19.40
N GLY A 54 -3.33 -9.82 -18.85
CA GLY A 54 -3.38 -9.59 -17.40
C GLY A 54 -2.11 -9.98 -16.64
N THR A 55 -1.05 -10.45 -17.32
CA THR A 55 0.21 -10.80 -16.65
C THR A 55 0.86 -9.56 -16.04
N LEU A 56 1.28 -9.66 -14.78
CA LEU A 56 1.95 -8.58 -14.05
C LEU A 56 3.31 -8.22 -14.64
N ASN A 57 3.69 -6.96 -14.47
CA ASN A 57 5.04 -6.49 -14.76
C ASN A 57 6.05 -7.03 -13.74
N PHE A 58 6.96 -7.89 -14.18
CA PHE A 58 8.03 -8.44 -13.34
C PHE A 58 9.27 -7.52 -13.25
N TYR A 59 9.22 -6.34 -13.88
CA TYR A 59 10.33 -5.37 -13.90
C TYR A 59 11.63 -5.97 -14.44
N LEU A 60 11.54 -6.74 -15.53
CA LEU A 60 12.69 -7.31 -16.22
C LEU A 60 12.77 -6.78 -17.65
N TYR A 61 14.00 -6.61 -18.11
CA TYR A 61 14.29 -6.44 -19.52
C TYR A 61 14.48 -7.80 -20.19
N GLU A 62 14.09 -7.92 -21.44
CA GLU A 62 14.35 -9.05 -22.32
C GLU A 62 14.94 -8.54 -23.62
N CYS A 63 15.98 -9.21 -24.13
CA CYS A 63 16.49 -8.93 -25.46
C CYS A 63 15.47 -9.36 -26.51
N ASN A 64 15.05 -8.43 -27.37
CA ASN A 64 14.07 -8.70 -28.42
C ASN A 64 14.53 -9.71 -29.48
N SER A 65 15.84 -9.94 -29.61
CA SER A 65 16.42 -10.90 -30.57
C SER A 65 16.73 -12.26 -29.96
N CYS A 66 17.42 -12.33 -28.81
CA CYS A 66 17.86 -13.61 -28.24
C CYS A 66 17.06 -14.07 -27.02
N GLY A 67 16.15 -13.26 -26.48
CA GLY A 67 15.32 -13.62 -25.32
C GLY A 67 16.04 -13.65 -23.97
N LYS A 68 17.35 -13.34 -23.91
CA LYS A 68 18.09 -13.23 -22.64
C LYS A 68 17.45 -12.15 -21.75
N LYS A 69 17.26 -12.49 -20.47
CA LYS A 69 16.67 -11.59 -19.46
C LYS A 69 17.76 -10.78 -18.75
N TYR A 70 17.43 -9.54 -18.40
CA TYR A 70 18.32 -8.59 -17.74
C TYR A 70 17.60 -7.87 -16.60
N SER A 71 18.38 -7.47 -15.59
CA SER A 71 17.90 -6.61 -14.51
C SER A 71 17.42 -5.27 -15.03
N LEU A 72 16.38 -4.69 -14.42
CA LEU A 72 15.95 -3.31 -14.68
C LEU A 72 17.05 -2.28 -14.42
N THR A 73 18.01 -2.60 -13.54
CA THR A 73 19.15 -1.74 -13.22
C THR A 73 20.27 -1.79 -14.26
N SER A 74 20.11 -2.59 -15.32
CA SER A 74 21.07 -2.61 -16.43
C SER A 74 21.20 -1.21 -17.03
N SER A 75 22.42 -0.68 -17.06
CA SER A 75 22.71 0.63 -17.65
C SER A 75 22.61 0.60 -19.17
N SER A 76 22.88 -0.55 -19.79
CA SER A 76 22.81 -0.73 -21.24
C SER A 76 21.39 -1.06 -21.69
N LYS A 77 20.98 -0.46 -22.81
CA LYS A 77 19.77 -0.83 -23.57
C LYS A 77 20.04 -1.83 -24.70
N SER A 78 21.28 -2.32 -24.83
CA SER A 78 21.67 -3.33 -25.81
C SER A 78 21.95 -4.68 -25.14
N CYS A 79 21.76 -5.75 -25.92
CA CYS A 79 22.20 -7.09 -25.53
C CYS A 79 23.72 -7.13 -25.37
N ASP A 80 24.21 -7.88 -24.36
CA ASP A 80 25.65 -8.13 -24.16
C ASP A 80 26.10 -9.48 -24.74
N THR A 81 25.17 -10.29 -25.27
CA THR A 81 25.49 -11.56 -25.90
C THR A 81 26.27 -11.33 -27.19
N ASP A 82 27.42 -11.99 -27.32
CA ASP A 82 28.26 -11.91 -28.53
C ASP A 82 27.45 -12.20 -29.81
N GLY A 83 27.58 -11.31 -30.79
CA GLY A 83 26.86 -11.40 -32.06
C GLY A 83 25.38 -10.99 -32.02
N CYS A 84 24.84 -10.60 -30.86
CA CYS A 84 23.46 -10.17 -30.74
C CYS A 84 23.33 -8.64 -30.78
N ASN A 85 22.73 -8.10 -31.85
CA ASN A 85 22.43 -6.67 -31.99
C ASN A 85 21.05 -6.27 -31.43
N GLY A 86 20.46 -7.13 -30.59
CA GLY A 86 19.12 -6.91 -30.06
C GLY A 86 19.06 -5.79 -29.02
N LYS A 87 17.89 -5.17 -28.92
CA LYS A 87 17.58 -4.15 -27.91
C LYS A 87 16.93 -4.81 -26.69
N LEU A 88 17.17 -4.24 -25.53
CA LEU A 88 16.50 -4.62 -24.29
C LEU A 88 15.16 -3.91 -24.20
N ILE A 89 14.09 -4.68 -24.06
CA ILE A 89 12.71 -4.21 -24.00
C ILE A 89 11.97 -4.85 -22.82
N LYS A 90 10.92 -4.19 -22.32
CA LYS A 90 10.11 -4.70 -21.20
C LYS A 90 8.94 -5.52 -21.72
N ARG A 91 9.24 -6.72 -22.22
CA ARG A 91 8.26 -7.61 -22.85
C ARG A 91 7.37 -8.31 -21.80
N CYS A 92 6.13 -8.66 -22.17
CA CYS A 92 5.26 -9.52 -21.36
C CYS A 92 5.95 -10.87 -21.09
N SER A 93 5.97 -11.39 -19.86
CA SER A 93 6.65 -12.66 -19.55
C SER A 93 5.84 -13.91 -19.92
N ASN A 94 4.54 -13.79 -20.18
CA ASN A 94 3.69 -14.91 -20.55
C ASN A 94 3.96 -15.35 -22.01
N PRO A 95 4.48 -16.58 -22.25
CA PRO A 95 4.79 -17.08 -23.59
C PRO A 95 3.56 -17.22 -24.51
N GLU A 96 2.37 -17.39 -23.95
CA GLU A 96 1.12 -17.54 -24.71
C GLU A 96 0.46 -16.20 -25.06
N CYS A 97 0.98 -15.09 -24.54
CA CYS A 97 0.43 -13.75 -24.79
C CYS A 97 0.54 -13.38 -26.28
N ILE A 98 -0.51 -12.76 -26.83
CA ILE A 98 -0.52 -12.29 -28.23
C ILE A 98 0.58 -11.26 -28.54
N SER A 99 1.12 -10.55 -27.54
CA SER A 99 2.32 -9.72 -27.72
C SER A 99 3.60 -10.51 -28.03
N ARG A 100 3.57 -11.83 -27.90
CA ARG A 100 4.67 -12.76 -28.25
C ARG A 100 4.33 -13.68 -29.42
N THR A 101 3.06 -14.05 -29.58
CA THR A 101 2.65 -15.05 -30.58
C THR A 101 2.18 -14.44 -31.89
N ASN A 102 1.79 -13.15 -31.91
CA ASN A 102 1.41 -12.43 -33.11
C ASN A 102 2.51 -11.45 -33.53
N GLU A 103 3.07 -11.63 -34.73
CA GLU A 103 4.22 -10.83 -35.23
C GLU A 103 3.91 -9.34 -35.39
N GLU A 104 2.68 -8.98 -35.79
CA GLU A 104 2.28 -7.57 -35.97
C GLU A 104 2.19 -6.85 -34.62
N ILE A 105 1.56 -7.49 -33.63
CA ILE A 105 1.46 -6.96 -32.26
C ILE A 105 2.84 -6.91 -31.62
N GLN A 106 3.66 -7.95 -31.80
CA GLN A 106 5.02 -7.98 -31.28
C GLN A 106 5.82 -6.79 -31.80
N ARG A 107 5.77 -6.51 -33.12
CA ARG A 107 6.44 -5.34 -33.72
C ARG A 107 5.96 -4.02 -33.12
N ALA A 108 4.63 -3.86 -32.98
CA ALA A 108 4.06 -2.65 -32.39
C ALA A 108 4.49 -2.45 -30.93
N THR A 109 4.57 -3.53 -30.15
CA THR A 109 5.05 -3.46 -28.75
C THR A 109 6.56 -3.20 -28.67
N ASP A 110 7.36 -3.84 -29.52
CA ASP A 110 8.82 -3.68 -29.56
C ASP A 110 9.21 -2.24 -29.95
N GLU A 111 8.46 -1.61 -30.86
CA GLU A 111 8.65 -0.20 -31.25
C GLU A 111 8.44 0.77 -30.07
N GLN A 112 7.58 0.42 -29.12
CA GLN A 112 7.34 1.18 -27.89
C GLN A 112 8.24 0.76 -26.72
N GLY A 113 9.27 -0.06 -26.95
CA GLY A 113 10.17 -0.53 -25.89
C GLY A 113 9.63 -1.71 -25.07
N GLY A 114 8.58 -2.37 -25.56
CA GLY A 114 7.91 -3.51 -24.92
C GLY A 114 6.64 -3.12 -24.18
N VAL A 115 5.82 -4.12 -23.86
CA VAL A 115 4.52 -3.98 -23.19
C VAL A 115 4.57 -3.07 -21.95
N PHE A 116 5.58 -3.23 -21.10
CA PHE A 116 5.70 -2.53 -19.82
C PHE A 116 6.65 -1.31 -19.83
N ASP A 117 7.00 -0.77 -21.00
CA ASP A 117 7.63 0.54 -21.04
C ASP A 117 6.66 1.62 -20.52
N LEU A 118 7.19 2.67 -19.89
CA LEU A 118 6.35 3.74 -19.33
C LEU A 118 5.61 4.51 -20.43
N ASN A 119 6.15 4.53 -21.65
CA ASN A 119 5.50 5.17 -22.80
C ASN A 119 4.64 4.19 -23.61
N SER A 120 4.59 2.92 -23.21
CA SER A 120 3.82 1.91 -23.93
C SER A 120 2.34 2.04 -23.63
N SER A 121 1.50 2.02 -24.67
CA SER A 121 0.04 1.97 -24.55
C SER A 121 -0.50 0.57 -24.24
N PHE A 122 0.37 -0.43 -24.07
CA PHE A 122 0.00 -1.84 -23.95
C PHE A 122 0.05 -2.39 -22.52
N ASN A 123 0.22 -1.52 -21.52
CA ASN A 123 0.04 -1.86 -20.12
C ASN A 123 -1.08 -1.00 -19.52
N VAL A 124 -1.73 -1.55 -18.50
CA VAL A 124 -2.74 -0.86 -17.71
C VAL A 124 -2.43 -1.04 -16.23
N SER A 125 -2.93 -0.13 -15.39
CA SER A 125 -2.90 -0.34 -13.94
C SER A 125 -3.66 -1.61 -13.58
N LEU A 126 -3.17 -2.31 -12.56
CA LEU A 126 -3.78 -3.53 -12.07
C LEU A 126 -5.24 -3.29 -11.62
N ASN A 127 -6.18 -3.99 -12.27
CA ASN A 127 -7.62 -3.86 -12.02
C ASN A 127 -8.21 -4.96 -11.12
N HIS A 128 -7.37 -5.79 -10.50
CA HIS A 128 -7.80 -6.87 -9.63
C HIS A 128 -6.83 -7.06 -8.45
N CYS A 129 -7.30 -7.69 -7.37
CA CYS A 129 -6.44 -8.02 -6.25
C CYS A 129 -5.41 -9.09 -6.65
N VAL A 130 -4.11 -8.84 -6.42
CA VAL A 130 -3.04 -9.81 -6.68
C VAL A 130 -3.18 -11.12 -5.90
N THR A 131 -3.86 -11.08 -4.75
CA THR A 131 -3.94 -12.21 -3.82
C THR A 131 -5.16 -13.10 -4.08
N CYS A 132 -6.34 -12.50 -4.34
CA CYS A 132 -7.58 -13.27 -4.53
C CYS A 132 -8.26 -13.10 -5.88
N GLY A 133 -7.76 -12.22 -6.76
CA GLY A 133 -8.34 -11.97 -8.09
C GLY A 133 -9.63 -11.14 -8.09
N SER A 134 -10.11 -10.69 -6.93
CA SER A 134 -11.30 -9.83 -6.84
C SER A 134 -11.13 -8.55 -7.65
N LYS A 135 -12.22 -8.08 -8.26
CA LYS A 135 -12.27 -6.78 -8.95
C LYS A 135 -12.84 -5.67 -8.07
N GLU A 136 -13.20 -6.00 -6.82
CA GLU A 136 -13.80 -5.05 -5.89
C GLU A 136 -12.76 -4.55 -4.90
N ASN A 137 -12.63 -3.23 -4.84
CA ASN A 137 -11.81 -2.52 -3.87
C ASN A 137 -12.62 -1.42 -3.19
N TYR A 138 -12.12 -0.97 -2.04
CA TYR A 138 -12.65 0.18 -1.34
C TYR A 138 -11.54 0.85 -0.52
N TYR A 139 -11.72 2.13 -0.22
CA TYR A 139 -10.83 2.87 0.66
C TYR A 139 -11.17 2.56 2.10
N LYS A 140 -10.31 1.80 2.79
CA LYS A 140 -10.40 1.63 4.24
C LYS A 140 -9.89 2.91 4.87
N THR A 141 -10.76 3.61 5.61
CA THR A 141 -10.51 4.97 6.06
C THR A 141 -10.75 5.09 7.56
N TYR A 142 -9.90 5.84 8.24
CA TYR A 142 -10.05 6.20 9.64
C TYR A 142 -9.82 7.69 9.84
N ARG A 143 -10.61 8.31 10.70
CA ARG A 143 -10.32 9.63 11.25
C ARG A 143 -9.59 9.46 12.57
N ILE A 144 -8.34 9.89 12.59
CA ILE A 144 -7.41 9.65 13.69
C ILE A 144 -7.31 10.88 14.58
N TYR A 145 -7.48 10.64 15.88
CA TYR A 145 -7.21 11.59 16.95
C TYR A 145 -6.03 11.09 17.79
N SER A 146 -5.20 12.00 18.29
CA SER A 146 -4.01 11.65 19.09
C SER A 146 -4.24 12.04 20.55
N TYR A 147 -4.28 11.05 21.44
CA TYR A 147 -4.28 11.26 22.89
C TYR A 147 -2.91 10.91 23.45
N ARG A 148 -2.29 11.84 24.20
CA ARG A 148 -1.00 11.62 24.87
C ARG A 148 -1.18 11.67 26.37
N THR A 149 -0.56 10.73 27.07
CA THR A 149 -0.55 10.67 28.53
C THR A 149 0.80 10.19 29.07
N GLU A 150 1.14 10.61 30.29
CA GLU A 150 2.29 10.14 31.08
C GLU A 150 1.84 9.29 32.27
N VAL A 151 0.52 9.10 32.44
CA VAL A 151 -0.10 8.20 33.41
C VAL A 151 -0.88 7.11 32.67
N GLU A 152 -1.15 6.01 33.36
CA GLU A 152 -1.93 4.90 32.83
C GLU A 152 -3.25 5.41 32.21
N PRO A 153 -3.51 5.15 30.91
CA PRO A 153 -4.71 5.63 30.26
C PRO A 153 -5.94 4.94 30.86
N ASN A 154 -6.97 5.72 31.21
CA ASN A 154 -8.26 5.21 31.68
C ASN A 154 -9.41 5.63 30.75
N ILE A 155 -10.50 4.89 30.81
CA ILE A 155 -11.61 5.00 29.85
C ILE A 155 -12.39 6.31 30.01
N GLU A 156 -12.53 6.83 31.24
CA GLU A 156 -13.20 8.09 31.52
C GLU A 156 -12.50 9.27 30.85
N ALA A 157 -11.17 9.33 30.94
CA ALA A 157 -10.37 10.37 30.29
C ALA A 157 -10.48 10.30 28.75
N LEU A 158 -10.55 9.10 28.18
CA LEU A 158 -10.77 8.93 26.74
C LEU A 158 -12.19 9.31 26.32
N ARG A 159 -13.22 9.05 27.14
CA ARG A 159 -14.60 9.52 26.89
C ARG A 159 -14.69 11.03 26.91
N GLU A 160 -14.07 11.68 27.89
CA GLU A 160 -14.00 13.14 27.93
C GLU A 160 -13.26 13.69 26.69
N PHE A 161 -12.13 13.08 26.33
CA PHE A 161 -11.40 13.44 25.12
C PHE A 161 -12.25 13.28 23.85
N ALA A 162 -12.97 12.17 23.71
CA ALA A 162 -13.85 11.89 22.58
C ALA A 162 -14.96 12.94 22.46
N ASN A 163 -15.60 13.30 23.59
CA ASN A 163 -16.63 14.33 23.65
C ASN A 163 -16.08 15.72 23.27
N ASN A 164 -14.93 16.10 23.82
CA ASN A 164 -14.28 17.38 23.54
C ASN A 164 -13.88 17.53 22.06
N ASN A 165 -13.52 16.41 21.41
CA ASN A 165 -13.17 16.35 20.00
C ASN A 165 -14.34 15.98 19.07
N LYS A 166 -15.54 15.77 19.63
CA LYS A 166 -16.79 15.45 18.92
C LYS A 166 -16.69 14.20 18.04
N LEU A 167 -16.04 13.15 18.55
CA LEU A 167 -16.02 11.84 17.88
C LEU A 167 -17.44 11.27 17.89
N ASN A 168 -17.86 10.71 16.75
CA ASN A 168 -19.22 10.26 16.53
C ASN A 168 -19.39 9.21 15.42
N SER A 169 -18.29 8.68 14.87
CA SER A 169 -18.30 7.71 13.78
C SER A 169 -17.55 6.42 14.15
N ASP A 170 -17.94 5.29 13.55
CA ASP A 170 -17.21 4.02 13.67
C ASP A 170 -15.80 4.08 13.04
N GLU A 171 -15.58 5.05 12.15
CA GLU A 171 -14.28 5.33 11.52
C GLU A 171 -13.39 6.21 12.41
N ASP A 172 -13.91 6.74 13.52
CA ASP A 172 -13.12 7.52 14.47
C ASP A 172 -12.27 6.60 15.35
N VAL A 173 -10.97 6.87 15.38
CA VAL A 173 -10.01 6.12 16.18
C VAL A 173 -9.16 7.06 17.01
N ILE A 174 -9.07 6.77 18.30
CA ILE A 174 -8.13 7.45 19.19
C ILE A 174 -6.86 6.63 19.23
N ILE A 175 -5.74 7.21 18.80
CA ILE A 175 -4.41 6.67 19.03
C ILE A 175 -3.88 7.21 20.35
N ILE A 176 -3.46 6.29 21.20
CA ILE A 176 -2.98 6.56 22.55
C ILE A 176 -1.46 6.47 22.53
N LYS A 177 -0.79 7.54 22.96
CA LYS A 177 0.65 7.58 23.23
C LYS A 177 0.87 7.64 24.73
N HIS A 178 1.25 6.52 25.32
CA HIS A 178 1.61 6.43 26.73
C HIS A 178 3.13 6.53 26.86
N LEU A 179 3.61 7.58 27.53
CA LEU A 179 5.04 7.79 27.76
C LEU A 179 5.38 7.36 29.19
N VAL A 180 6.15 6.27 29.33
CA VAL A 180 6.63 5.75 30.62
C VAL A 180 8.15 5.68 30.56
N ASP A 181 8.84 6.32 31.51
CA ASP A 181 10.31 6.27 31.62
C ASP A 181 11.06 6.57 30.30
N ASN A 182 10.56 7.54 29.53
CA ASN A 182 11.05 7.93 28.19
C ASN A 182 10.84 6.90 27.06
N VAL A 183 10.10 5.82 27.32
CA VAL A 183 9.67 4.84 26.33
C VAL A 183 8.23 5.15 25.92
N ILE A 184 7.97 5.14 24.61
CA ILE A 184 6.63 5.37 24.07
C ILE A 184 5.97 4.02 23.79
N HIS A 185 4.82 3.84 24.41
CA HIS A 185 3.90 2.75 24.16
C HIS A 185 2.68 3.28 23.40
N TYR A 186 2.25 2.53 22.39
CA TYR A 186 1.09 2.87 21.59
C TYR A 186 -0.07 1.93 21.88
N GLY A 187 -1.26 2.50 21.87
CA GLY A 187 -2.52 1.77 21.83
C GLY A 187 -3.46 2.48 20.89
N TYR A 188 -4.60 1.85 20.60
CA TYR A 188 -5.68 2.53 19.92
C TYR A 188 -7.02 2.00 20.42
N ILE A 189 -8.07 2.81 20.27
CA ILE A 189 -9.44 2.39 20.50
C ILE A 189 -10.34 2.99 19.42
N PRO A 190 -11.10 2.17 18.68
CA PRO A 190 -12.19 2.66 17.86
C PRO A 190 -13.25 3.30 18.75
N TYR A 191 -13.81 4.44 18.34
CA TYR A 191 -14.85 5.14 19.09
C TYR A 191 -16.03 4.22 19.42
N SER A 192 -16.44 3.39 18.47
CA SER A 192 -17.52 2.40 18.63
C SER A 192 -17.28 1.36 19.73
N LYS A 193 -16.03 1.20 20.19
CA LYS A 193 -15.65 0.29 21.27
C LYS A 193 -15.42 0.98 22.61
N LEU A 194 -15.53 2.31 22.67
CA LEU A 194 -15.23 3.08 23.87
C LEU A 194 -16.17 2.75 25.05
N ASP A 195 -17.44 2.44 24.76
CA ASP A 195 -18.41 2.10 25.80
C ASP A 195 -18.42 0.62 26.18
N GLU A 196 -17.86 -0.25 25.34
CA GLU A 196 -17.74 -1.69 25.59
C GLU A 196 -16.44 -2.05 26.32
N THR A 197 -15.48 -1.14 26.37
CA THR A 197 -14.12 -1.39 26.86
C THR A 197 -13.97 -0.98 28.33
N THR A 198 -13.45 -1.88 29.16
CA THR A 198 -13.12 -1.60 30.57
C THR A 198 -11.65 -1.31 30.79
N GLU A 199 -10.76 -1.79 29.91
CA GLU A 199 -9.31 -1.67 30.03
C GLU A 199 -8.70 -1.22 28.72
N ILE A 200 -7.74 -0.30 28.80
CA ILE A 200 -7.02 0.22 27.65
C ILE A 200 -5.66 -0.47 27.61
N THR A 201 -5.35 -1.09 26.47
CA THR A 201 -4.04 -1.70 26.25
C THR A 201 -3.17 -0.81 25.37
N THR A 202 -1.94 -0.55 25.82
CA THR A 202 -0.90 0.15 25.05
C THR A 202 0.26 -0.79 24.76
N THR A 203 -0.06 -1.91 24.10
CA THR A 203 0.85 -3.06 23.92
C THR A 203 1.90 -2.86 22.82
N PHE A 204 1.73 -1.87 21.94
CA PHE A 204 2.61 -1.72 20.78
C PHE A 204 3.82 -0.85 21.13
N SER A 205 5.02 -1.44 21.03
CA SER A 205 6.29 -0.70 21.19
C SER A 205 6.73 0.01 19.90
N ARG A 206 6.18 -0.39 18.74
CA ARG A 206 6.43 0.23 17.44
C ARG A 206 5.12 0.69 16.83
N PHE A 207 5.15 1.87 16.22
CA PHE A 207 3.99 2.40 15.52
C PHE A 207 3.58 1.53 14.31
N SER A 208 4.53 0.90 13.63
CA SER A 208 4.27 -0.04 12.53
C SER A 208 3.36 -1.20 12.91
N ASP A 209 3.46 -1.66 14.17
CA ASP A 209 2.68 -2.78 14.67
C ASP A 209 1.22 -2.35 14.88
N LEU A 210 1.01 -1.13 15.40
CA LEU A 210 -0.32 -0.50 15.48
C LEU A 210 -0.92 -0.28 14.09
N VAL A 211 -0.12 0.17 13.11
CA VAL A 211 -0.59 0.36 11.73
C VAL A 211 -1.03 -0.98 11.13
N SER A 212 -0.29 -2.05 11.39
CA SER A 212 -0.62 -3.40 10.92
C SER A 212 -1.92 -3.93 11.54
N GLU A 213 -2.25 -3.52 12.77
CA GLU A 213 -3.54 -3.88 13.38
C GLU A 213 -4.71 -3.09 12.75
N LEU A 214 -4.53 -1.79 12.50
CA LEU A 214 -5.55 -0.97 11.82
C LEU A 214 -5.72 -1.35 10.34
N PHE A 215 -4.63 -1.72 9.67
CA PHE A 215 -4.57 -2.06 8.26
C PHE A 215 -3.90 -3.43 8.07
N PRO A 216 -4.57 -4.52 8.48
CA PRO A 216 -3.99 -5.86 8.44
C PRO A 216 -3.69 -6.27 7.01
N VAL A 217 -2.45 -6.69 6.80
CA VAL A 217 -2.02 -7.36 5.58
C VAL A 217 -2.01 -8.86 5.89
N ASN A 218 -3.04 -9.58 5.45
CA ASN A 218 -2.95 -11.05 5.38
C ASN A 218 -1.86 -11.44 4.36
N VAL A 219 -0.67 -11.79 4.81
CA VAL A 219 0.31 -12.43 3.91
C VAL A 219 -0.32 -13.77 3.48
N PRO A 220 -0.63 -14.00 2.20
CA PRO A 220 -1.08 -15.33 1.78
C PRO A 220 0.00 -16.35 2.17
N PRO A 221 -0.36 -17.56 2.65
CA PRO A 221 0.63 -18.57 2.99
C PRO A 221 1.53 -18.77 1.78
N ASN A 222 2.85 -18.71 2.00
CA ASN A 222 3.87 -18.89 0.97
C ASN A 222 3.40 -19.97 -0.01
N VAL A 223 3.11 -19.55 -1.25
CA VAL A 223 3.01 -20.50 -2.35
C VAL A 223 4.46 -20.93 -2.59
N THR A 224 4.89 -21.96 -1.87
CA THR A 224 6.07 -22.73 -2.26
C THR A 224 5.75 -23.33 -3.62
N GLU A 225 6.38 -22.80 -4.66
CA GLU A 225 6.57 -23.53 -5.93
C GLU A 225 7.29 -24.86 -5.69
#